data_AF-F0YLS1-F1
#
_entry.id   AF-F0YLS1-F1
#
_cell.length_a   1.000
_cell.length_b   1.000
_cell.length_c   1.000
_cell.angle_alpha   90.00
_cell.angle_beta   90.00
_cell.angle_gamma   90.00
#
_symmetry.space_group_name_H-M   'P 1'
#
loop_
_entity.id
_entity.type
_entity.pdbx_description
1 polymer ?
#
loop_
_entity_poly.entity_id
_entity_poly.type
_entity_poly.pdbx_seq_one_letter_code
_entity_poly.pdbx_strand_id
1 'polypeptide(L)'
;MQVVDDLPVLLAQAAALNQHFQGLVAARVGRGEHRVGAIKSRARAIEKLYRSYGGDASRLVDLVRTICKFDTLDDMISFVESLRDSPLVVVGSKNSLTTAFDSKESAGYRNINLSVIVVDAFTFSHGLEAHVSELQLGLQSIEALRDEAGHAHYIEWRDIKAE
;
A
#
# COMPACT_ATOMS: atom_id res chain seq x y z
N MET A 1 10.37 -5.20 0.86
CA MET A 1 11.37 -4.85 1.88
C MET A 1 12.10 -3.63 1.38
N GLN A 2 12.37 -2.66 2.23
CA GLN A 2 13.21 -1.50 1.94
C GLN A 2 14.68 -1.90 1.95
N VAL A 3 15.52 -1.15 1.22
CA VAL A 3 16.98 -1.32 1.29
C VAL A 3 17.58 -0.62 2.52
N VAL A 4 16.86 0.36 3.07
CA VAL A 4 17.29 1.17 4.21
C VAL A 4 16.60 0.70 5.48
N ASP A 5 17.38 0.49 6.55
CA ASP A 5 16.91 0.16 7.90
C ASP A 5 17.12 1.35 8.87
N ASP A 6 16.61 2.51 8.49
CA ASP A 6 16.65 3.73 9.30
C ASP A 6 15.33 4.49 9.12
N LEU A 7 14.54 4.55 10.19
CA LEU A 7 13.19 5.15 10.14
C LEU A 7 13.21 6.65 9.77
N PRO A 8 14.08 7.51 10.36
CA PRO A 8 14.23 8.90 9.92
C PRO A 8 14.50 9.05 8.42
N VAL A 9 15.45 8.28 7.87
CA VAL A 9 15.77 8.31 6.44
C VAL A 9 14.57 7.87 5.60
N LEU A 10 13.90 6.77 5.98
CA LEU A 10 12.71 6.29 5.29
C LEU A 10 11.56 7.31 5.29
N LEU A 11 11.36 8.04 6.40
CA LEU A 11 10.36 9.11 6.47
C LEU A 11 10.72 10.31 5.57
N ALA A 12 12.00 10.67 5.47
CA ALA A 12 12.47 11.71 4.57
C ALA A 12 12.28 11.30 3.10
N GLN A 13 12.61 10.05 2.75
CA GLN A 13 12.34 9.48 1.44
C GLN A 13 10.84 9.49 1.11
N ALA A 14 10.00 9.10 2.07
CA ALA A 14 8.55 9.11 1.91
C ALA A 14 8.00 10.52 1.65
N ALA A 15 8.54 11.54 2.34
CA ALA A 15 8.19 12.94 2.11
C ALA A 15 8.54 13.42 0.70
N ALA A 16 9.71 13.03 0.17
CA ALA A 16 10.12 13.38 -1.18
C ALA A 16 9.34 12.62 -2.27
N LEU A 17 9.03 11.34 -2.02
CA LEU A 17 8.41 10.45 -3.02
C LEU A 17 6.89 10.61 -3.13
N ASN A 18 6.19 10.91 -2.03
CA ASN A 18 4.74 10.73 -1.98
C ASN A 18 4.00 11.43 -3.13
N GLN A 19 4.23 12.73 -3.35
CA GLN A 19 3.52 13.46 -4.41
C GLN A 19 3.75 12.85 -5.80
N HIS A 20 4.98 12.44 -6.10
CA HIS A 20 5.34 11.82 -7.38
C HIS A 20 4.65 10.47 -7.58
N PHE A 21 4.69 9.61 -6.56
CA PHE A 21 4.00 8.33 -6.56
C PHE A 21 2.48 8.48 -6.77
N GLN A 22 1.83 9.41 -6.05
CA GLN A 22 0.40 9.65 -6.20
C GLN A 22 0.04 10.14 -7.61
N GLY A 23 0.87 11.01 -8.21
CA GLY A 23 0.69 11.48 -9.58
C GLY A 23 0.76 10.37 -10.63
N LEU A 24 1.72 9.45 -10.49
CA LEU A 24 1.86 8.30 -11.38
C LEU A 24 0.66 7.34 -11.33
N VAL A 25 0.09 7.14 -10.14
CA VAL A 25 -1.11 6.31 -9.93
C VAL A 25 -2.35 7.02 -10.47
N ALA A 26 -2.53 8.30 -10.16
CA ALA A 26 -3.66 9.11 -10.65
C ALA A 26 -3.76 9.10 -12.18
N ALA A 27 -2.61 9.20 -12.87
CA ALA A 27 -2.55 9.15 -14.33
C ALA A 27 -2.98 7.81 -14.95
N ARG A 28 -3.12 6.75 -14.15
CA ARG A 28 -3.35 5.36 -14.62
C ARG A 28 -4.63 4.72 -14.10
N VAL A 29 -5.22 5.26 -13.03
CA VAL A 29 -6.38 4.64 -12.36
C VAL A 29 -7.57 4.38 -13.29
N GLY A 30 -7.66 5.10 -14.41
CA GLY A 30 -8.64 4.86 -15.46
C GLY A 30 -10.06 5.05 -14.93
N ARG A 31 -10.86 3.97 -14.96
CA ARG A 31 -12.25 3.96 -14.47
C ARG A 31 -12.38 3.74 -12.96
N GLY A 32 -11.27 3.56 -12.25
CA GLY A 32 -11.26 3.43 -10.80
C GLY A 32 -11.25 4.77 -10.07
N GLU A 33 -11.62 4.74 -8.78
CA GLU A 33 -11.46 5.84 -7.85
C GLU A 33 -10.05 5.78 -7.22
N HIS A 34 -9.26 6.84 -7.39
CA HIS A 34 -7.97 7.00 -6.70
C HIS A 34 -8.15 7.78 -5.41
N ARG A 35 -7.86 7.13 -4.26
CA ARG A 35 -7.79 7.78 -2.95
C ARG A 35 -6.34 8.01 -2.57
N VAL A 36 -5.94 9.28 -2.64
CA VAL A 36 -4.61 9.74 -2.24
C VAL A 36 -4.36 9.40 -0.78
N GLY A 37 -3.28 8.67 -0.52
CA GLY A 37 -2.87 8.35 0.85
C GLY A 37 -1.93 9.43 1.39
N ALA A 38 -2.22 9.91 2.59
CA ALA A 38 -1.24 10.67 3.36
C ALA A 38 -0.08 9.76 3.77
N ILE A 39 1.12 10.34 3.86
CA ILE A 39 2.29 9.66 4.42
C ILE A 39 1.94 9.15 5.82
N LYS A 40 2.32 7.91 6.12
CA LYS A 40 2.09 7.34 7.46
C LYS A 40 2.71 8.27 8.51
N SER A 41 1.91 8.66 9.50
CA SER A 41 2.40 9.53 10.57
C SER A 41 3.54 8.84 11.33
N ARG A 42 4.50 9.63 11.82
CA ARG A 42 5.64 9.14 12.59
C ARG A 42 5.20 8.25 13.77
N ALA A 43 4.17 8.66 14.51
CA ALA A 43 3.64 7.89 15.63
C ALA A 43 3.16 6.50 15.19
N ARG A 44 2.39 6.41 14.09
CA ARG A 44 1.89 5.14 13.55
C ARG A 44 3.00 4.28 12.93
N ALA A 45 4.03 4.90 12.37
CA ALA A 45 5.20 4.19 11.85
C ALA A 45 5.99 3.53 12.99
N ILE A 46 6.28 4.26 14.08
CA ILE A 46 6.95 3.73 15.28
C ILE A 46 6.11 2.60 15.91
N GLU A 47 4.81 2.82 16.07
CA GLU A 47 3.92 1.80 16.64
C GLU A 47 3.96 0.50 15.82
N LYS A 48 3.80 0.59 14.50
CA LYS A 48 3.85 -0.58 13.60
C LYS A 48 5.23 -1.24 13.61
N LEU A 49 6.30 -0.45 13.61
CA LEU A 49 7.67 -0.92 13.61
C LEU A 49 7.94 -1.88 14.78
N TYR A 50 7.59 -1.45 15.99
CA TYR A 50 7.82 -2.26 17.19
C TYR A 50 6.77 -3.35 17.36
N ARG A 51 5.50 -3.10 17.01
CA ARG A 51 4.45 -4.11 17.12
C ARG A 51 4.70 -5.30 16.19
N SER A 52 5.04 -5.04 14.93
CA SER A 52 4.99 -6.08 13.88
C SER A 52 6.36 -6.54 13.40
N TYR A 53 7.37 -5.67 13.52
CA TYR A 53 8.68 -5.89 12.90
C TYR A 53 9.84 -5.93 13.89
N GLY A 54 9.57 -5.84 15.19
CA GLY A 54 10.60 -5.96 16.23
C GLY A 54 11.68 -4.88 16.17
N GLY A 55 11.37 -3.71 15.59
CA GLY A 55 12.33 -2.62 15.42
C GLY A 55 13.00 -2.55 14.04
N ASP A 56 12.82 -3.54 13.16
CA ASP A 56 13.38 -3.57 11.80
C ASP A 56 12.58 -2.66 10.85
N ALA A 57 13.13 -1.47 10.57
CA ALA A 57 12.51 -0.44 9.76
C ALA A 57 12.50 -0.82 8.27
N SER A 58 13.40 -1.71 7.84
CA SER A 58 13.42 -2.20 6.46
C SER A 58 12.12 -2.92 6.06
N ARG A 59 11.30 -3.34 7.03
CA ARG A 59 10.03 -4.01 6.80
C ARG A 59 8.84 -3.04 6.66
N LEU A 60 9.02 -1.75 6.90
CA LEU A 60 7.99 -0.73 6.71
C LEU A 60 7.84 -0.34 5.23
N VAL A 61 6.91 -1.00 4.53
CA VAL A 61 6.65 -0.79 3.09
C VAL A 61 5.44 0.13 2.80
N ASP A 62 4.76 0.60 3.83
CA ASP A 62 3.50 1.36 3.73
C ASP A 62 3.62 2.79 4.30
N LEU A 63 4.81 3.39 4.23
CA LEU A 63 5.03 4.80 4.56
C LEU A 63 4.39 5.71 3.50
N VAL A 64 4.69 5.45 2.23
CA VAL A 64 3.97 5.96 1.06
C VAL A 64 2.95 4.92 0.65
N ARG A 65 1.68 5.32 0.52
CA ARG A 65 0.61 4.39 0.17
C ARG A 65 -0.54 5.06 -0.56
N THR A 66 -1.32 4.28 -1.29
CA THR A 66 -2.56 4.75 -1.90
C THR A 66 -3.58 3.61 -2.05
N ILE A 67 -4.83 3.97 -2.27
CA ILE A 67 -5.92 3.01 -2.51
C ILE A 67 -6.56 3.34 -3.85
N CYS A 68 -6.67 2.35 -4.73
CA CYS A 68 -7.48 2.40 -5.94
C CYS A 68 -8.69 1.49 -5.78
N LYS A 69 -9.89 2.01 -6.02
CA LYS A 69 -11.14 1.26 -5.93
C LYS A 69 -11.77 1.10 -7.30
N PHE A 70 -12.26 -0.10 -7.60
CA PHE A 70 -12.84 -0.43 -8.89
C PHE A 70 -14.24 -1.00 -8.72
N ASP A 71 -15.12 -0.75 -9.68
CA ASP A 71 -16.47 -1.32 -9.68
C ASP A 71 -16.45 -2.81 -10.08
N THR A 72 -15.57 -3.15 -11.02
CA THR A 72 -15.45 -4.49 -11.58
C THR A 72 -14.02 -5.03 -11.44
N LEU A 73 -13.90 -6.37 -11.48
CA LEU A 73 -12.58 -7.02 -11.57
C LEU A 73 -11.89 -6.69 -12.90
N ASP A 74 -12.65 -6.53 -13.99
CA ASP A 74 -12.09 -6.20 -15.30
C ASP A 74 -11.41 -4.82 -15.31
N ASP A 75 -12.02 -3.82 -14.66
CA ASP A 75 -11.39 -2.50 -14.51
C ASP A 75 -10.12 -2.59 -13.64
N MET A 76 -10.11 -3.42 -12.58
CA MET A 76 -8.93 -3.66 -11.74
C MET A 76 -7.82 -4.37 -12.52
N ILE A 77 -8.15 -5.39 -13.31
CA ILE A 77 -7.19 -6.12 -14.15
C ILE A 77 -6.57 -5.17 -15.18
N SER A 78 -7.40 -4.36 -15.85
CA SER A 78 -6.94 -3.36 -16.82
C SER A 78 -5.95 -2.37 -16.18
N PHE A 79 -6.23 -1.93 -14.95
CA PHE A 79 -5.30 -1.09 -14.20
C PHE A 79 -3.97 -1.81 -13.92
N VAL A 80 -3.99 -3.06 -13.45
CA VAL A 80 -2.77 -3.84 -13.19
C VAL A 80 -1.97 -4.07 -14.45
N GLU A 81 -2.63 -4.34 -15.58
CA GLU A 81 -1.97 -4.51 -16.88
C GLU A 81 -1.28 -3.21 -17.33
N SER A 82 -1.91 -2.06 -17.09
CA SER A 82 -1.32 -0.75 -17.40
C SER A 82 -0.02 -0.43 -16.65
N LEU A 83 0.25 -1.14 -15.54
CA LEU A 83 1.49 -0.96 -14.78
C LEU A 83 2.71 -1.51 -15.52
N ARG A 84 2.53 -2.46 -16.46
CA ARG A 84 3.65 -3.08 -17.21
C ARG A 84 4.45 -2.07 -18.01
N ASP A 85 3.78 -1.07 -18.56
CA ASP A 85 4.37 -0.01 -19.38
C ASP A 85 4.58 1.29 -18.58
N SER A 86 4.82 1.17 -17.27
CA SER A 86 4.91 2.30 -16.37
C SER A 86 6.21 2.33 -15.56
N PRO A 87 6.57 3.49 -14.98
CA PRO A 87 7.62 3.57 -13.95
C PRO A 87 7.31 2.81 -12.67
N LEU A 88 6.07 2.37 -12.44
CA LEU A 88 5.65 1.66 -11.24
C LEU A 88 5.99 0.17 -11.39
N VAL A 89 7.01 -0.29 -10.69
CA VAL A 89 7.47 -1.69 -10.74
C VAL A 89 6.98 -2.43 -9.50
N VAL A 90 6.20 -3.49 -9.72
CA VAL A 90 5.70 -4.36 -8.64
C VAL A 90 6.83 -5.28 -8.15
N VAL A 91 7.14 -5.20 -6.86
CA VAL A 91 8.19 -6.01 -6.20
C VAL A 91 7.63 -7.03 -5.21
N GLY A 92 6.32 -7.02 -4.99
CA GLY A 92 5.63 -8.00 -4.16
C GLY A 92 4.12 -7.81 -4.16
N SER A 93 3.38 -8.84 -3.73
CA SER A 93 1.93 -8.80 -3.66
C SER A 93 1.38 -9.65 -2.51
N LYS A 94 0.37 -9.13 -1.80
CA LYS A 94 -0.52 -9.89 -0.91
C LYS A 94 -1.91 -9.84 -1.53
N ASN A 95 -2.43 -10.97 -1.97
CA ASN A 95 -3.76 -11.08 -2.59
C ASN A 95 -4.72 -11.78 -1.62
N SER A 96 -5.55 -11.00 -0.93
CA SER A 96 -6.61 -11.55 -0.09
C SER A 96 -7.93 -11.75 -0.86
N LEU A 97 -8.03 -11.37 -2.14
CA LEU A 97 -9.21 -11.70 -2.98
C LEU A 97 -9.28 -13.18 -3.39
N THR A 98 -8.17 -13.93 -3.32
CA THR A 98 -8.16 -15.35 -3.65
C THR A 98 -9.18 -16.16 -2.84
N THR A 99 -9.77 -17.19 -3.45
CA THR A 99 -10.72 -18.09 -2.80
C THR A 99 -10.07 -18.96 -1.72
N ALA A 100 -8.75 -19.10 -1.75
CA ALA A 100 -7.98 -19.84 -0.75
C ALA A 100 -7.68 -19.02 0.53
N PHE A 101 -8.00 -17.73 0.55
CA PHE A 101 -7.71 -16.86 1.70
C PHE A 101 -8.81 -16.96 2.76
N ASP A 102 -8.42 -17.34 3.99
CA ASP A 102 -9.36 -17.31 5.12
C ASP A 102 -9.59 -15.87 5.55
N SER A 103 -10.79 -15.36 5.30
CA SER A 103 -11.16 -13.99 5.65
C SER A 103 -11.08 -13.72 7.17
N LYS A 104 -11.08 -14.75 8.03
CA LYS A 104 -10.86 -14.61 9.48
C LYS A 104 -9.45 -14.09 9.80
N GLU A 105 -8.47 -14.27 8.91
CA GLU A 105 -7.11 -13.76 9.03
C GLU A 105 -6.98 -12.26 8.74
N SER A 106 -8.10 -11.57 8.49
CA SER A 106 -8.07 -10.12 8.21
C SER A 106 -9.32 -9.40 8.68
N ALA A 107 -10.09 -10.02 9.59
CA ALA A 107 -11.39 -9.52 10.01
C ALA A 107 -12.34 -9.19 8.84
N GLY A 108 -12.33 -10.01 7.78
CA GLY A 108 -13.21 -9.87 6.62
C GLY A 108 -12.65 -9.02 5.46
N TYR A 109 -11.43 -8.50 5.56
CA TYR A 109 -10.86 -7.65 4.51
C TYR A 109 -10.45 -8.48 3.28
N ARG A 110 -10.82 -7.99 2.10
CA ARG A 110 -10.53 -8.63 0.82
C ARG A 110 -10.08 -7.58 -0.19
N ASN A 111 -8.78 -7.56 -0.47
CA ASN A 111 -8.12 -6.61 -1.37
C ASN A 111 -6.85 -7.23 -1.98
N ILE A 112 -6.19 -6.49 -2.86
CA ILE A 112 -4.84 -6.82 -3.33
C ILE A 112 -3.92 -5.68 -2.91
N ASN A 113 -2.91 -5.98 -2.10
CA ASN A 113 -1.87 -5.02 -1.75
C ASN A 113 -0.62 -5.33 -2.57
N LEU A 114 -0.20 -4.38 -3.39
CA LEU A 114 1.04 -4.45 -4.15
C LEU A 114 2.11 -3.63 -3.43
N SER A 115 3.29 -4.22 -3.29
CA SER A 115 4.51 -3.48 -2.97
C SER A 115 5.12 -3.00 -4.27
N VAL A 116 5.33 -1.70 -4.40
CA VAL A 116 5.71 -1.04 -5.67
C VAL A 116 6.87 -0.10 -5.43
N ILE A 117 7.84 -0.09 -6.33
CA ILE A 117 8.88 0.95 -6.42
C ILE A 117 8.64 1.81 -7.65
N VAL A 118 9.17 3.03 -7.66
CA VAL A 118 9.12 3.92 -8.83
C VAL A 118 10.51 4.00 -9.44
N VAL A 119 10.64 3.62 -10.71
CA VAL A 119 11.90 3.62 -11.46
C VAL A 119 11.80 4.61 -12.62
N ASP A 120 12.27 5.83 -12.40
CA ASP A 120 12.37 6.87 -13.43
C ASP A 120 13.48 7.88 -13.13
N ALA A 121 13.60 8.91 -13.96
CA ALA A 121 14.61 9.95 -13.80
C ALA A 121 14.47 10.73 -12.48
N PHE A 122 13.24 10.92 -11.97
CA PHE A 122 13.00 11.62 -10.71
C PHE A 122 13.52 10.79 -9.53
N THR A 123 13.17 9.50 -9.46
CA THR A 123 13.62 8.68 -8.34
C THR A 123 15.12 8.43 -8.37
N PHE A 124 15.71 8.26 -9.56
CA PHE A 124 17.15 8.13 -9.70
C PHE A 124 17.91 9.38 -9.24
N SER A 125 17.45 10.59 -9.62
CA SER A 125 18.13 11.84 -9.23
C SER A 125 18.03 12.15 -7.74
N HIS A 126 17.09 11.52 -7.02
CA HIS A 126 16.87 11.73 -5.59
C HIS A 126 17.29 10.53 -4.72
N GLY A 127 17.79 9.43 -5.32
CA GLY A 127 18.16 8.21 -4.58
C GLY A 127 16.95 7.50 -3.94
N LEU A 128 15.82 7.47 -4.64
CA LEU A 128 14.53 6.94 -4.17
C LEU A 128 14.06 5.70 -4.92
N GLU A 129 14.83 5.21 -5.89
CA GLU A 129 14.45 4.13 -6.81
C GLU A 129 14.20 2.78 -6.12
N ALA A 130 14.69 2.62 -4.89
CA ALA A 130 14.50 1.44 -4.06
C ALA A 130 13.44 1.62 -2.94
N HIS A 131 12.82 2.79 -2.82
CA HIS A 131 11.83 3.04 -1.77
C HIS A 131 10.50 2.36 -2.11
N VAL A 132 10.10 1.39 -1.30
CA VAL A 132 8.87 0.62 -1.49
C VAL A 132 7.67 1.42 -0.98
N SER A 133 6.66 1.53 -1.82
CA SER A 133 5.34 2.10 -1.55
C SER A 133 4.26 1.03 -1.63
N GLU A 134 3.13 1.24 -0.96
CA GLU A 134 2.00 0.33 -0.96
C GLU A 134 0.87 0.82 -1.89
N LEU A 135 0.44 -0.03 -2.82
CA LEU A 135 -0.70 0.21 -3.69
C LEU A 135 -1.80 -0.81 -3.38
N GLN A 136 -2.87 -0.35 -2.74
CA GLN A 136 -4.00 -1.19 -2.36
C GLN A 136 -5.09 -1.13 -3.45
N LEU A 137 -5.56 -2.28 -3.90
CA LEU A 137 -6.62 -2.42 -4.90
C LEU A 137 -7.83 -3.08 -4.24
N GLY A 138 -8.98 -2.39 -4.27
CA GLY A 138 -10.22 -2.87 -3.70
C GLY A 138 -11.37 -2.84 -4.71
N LEU A 139 -12.36 -3.71 -4.50
CA LEU A 139 -13.65 -3.57 -5.17
C LEU A 139 -14.57 -2.67 -4.33
N GLN A 140 -15.27 -1.74 -4.98
CA GLN A 140 -16.19 -0.83 -4.29
C GLN A 140 -17.26 -1.60 -3.51
N SER A 141 -17.80 -2.67 -4.09
CA SER A 141 -18.81 -3.52 -3.46
C SER A 141 -18.33 -4.19 -2.18
N ILE A 142 -17.06 -4.59 -2.11
CA ILE A 142 -16.45 -5.20 -0.91
C ILE A 142 -16.11 -4.12 0.12
N GLU A 143 -15.55 -3.00 -0.31
CA GLU A 143 -15.21 -1.88 0.57
C GLU A 143 -16.46 -1.26 1.20
N ALA A 144 -17.61 -1.25 0.50
CA ALA A 144 -18.88 -0.78 1.04
C ALA A 144 -19.41 -1.66 2.19
N LEU A 145 -18.98 -2.91 2.28
CA LEU A 145 -19.31 -3.80 3.40
C LEU A 145 -18.47 -3.52 4.65
N ARG A 146 -17.44 -2.67 4.56
CA ARG A 146 -16.72 -2.16 5.73
C ARG A 146 -17.57 -1.07 6.38
N ASP A 147 -18.40 -1.45 7.34
CA ASP A 147 -19.01 -0.50 8.27
C ASP A 147 -17.94 0.05 9.26
N GLU A 148 -18.27 1.15 9.95
CA GLU A 148 -17.38 1.73 10.98
C GLU A 148 -17.10 0.72 12.11
N ALA A 149 -18.05 -0.18 12.40
CA ALA A 149 -17.89 -1.25 13.38
C ALA A 149 -16.81 -2.27 12.96
N GLY A 150 -16.74 -2.62 11.67
CA GLY A 150 -15.73 -3.51 11.10
C GLY A 150 -14.31 -2.91 11.15
N HIS A 151 -14.17 -1.58 11.08
CA HIS A 151 -12.88 -0.94 11.31
C HIS A 151 -12.42 -1.04 12.77
N ALA A 152 -13.34 -0.87 13.73
CA ALA A 152 -13.04 -1.04 15.15
C ALA A 152 -12.64 -2.50 15.48
N HIS A 153 -13.39 -3.48 14.99
CA HIS A 153 -13.06 -4.89 15.14
C HIS A 153 -11.72 -5.27 14.48
N TYR A 154 -11.39 -4.67 13.33
CA TYR A 154 -10.08 -4.83 12.71
C TYR A 154 -8.95 -4.27 13.60
N ILE A 155 -9.14 -3.11 14.22
CA ILE A 155 -8.13 -2.52 15.12
C ILE A 155 -7.87 -3.45 16.30
N GLU A 156 -8.93 -3.95 16.95
CA GLU A 156 -8.81 -4.90 18.07
C GLU A 156 -8.10 -6.19 17.65
N TRP A 157 -8.54 -6.80 16.54
CA TRP A 157 -7.93 -8.02 16.01
C TRP A 157 -6.45 -7.81 15.64
N ARG A 158 -6.13 -6.70 14.98
CA ARG A 158 -4.77 -6.35 14.55
C ARG A 158 -3.83 -6.20 15.75
N ASP A 159 -4.29 -5.49 16.77
CA ASP A 159 -3.48 -5.23 17.96
C ASP A 159 -3.21 -6.53 18.74
N ILE A 160 -4.14 -7.50 18.73
CA ILE A 160 -3.94 -8.85 19.30
C ILE A 160 -2.95 -9.68 18.48
N LYS A 161 -3.01 -9.60 17.14
CA LYS A 161 -2.18 -10.41 16.22
C LYS A 161 -0.80 -9.84 15.97
N ALA A 162 -0.53 -8.63 16.47
CA ALA A 162 0.69 -7.89 16.21
C ALA A 162 0.93 -7.61 14.71
N GLU A 163 -0.14 -7.48 13.91
CA GLU A 163 -0.07 -7.15 12.47
C GLU A 163 0.02 -5.63 12.20
#